data_AF-A0A9J6F882-F1
#
_entry.id   AF-A0A9J6F882-F1
#
_cell.length_a   1.000
_cell.length_b   1.000
_cell.length_c   1.000
_cell.angle_alpha   90.00
_cell.angle_beta   90.00
_cell.angle_gamma   90.00
#
_symmetry.space_group_name_H-M   'P 1'
#
loop_
_entity.id
_entity.type
_entity.pdbx_description
1 polymer ?
#
loop_
_entity_poly.entity_id
_entity_poly.type
_entity_poly.pdbx_seq_one_letter_code
_entity_poly.pdbx_strand_id
1 'polypeptide(L)'
;MKGYWKVLKKFETLLGMNLSIALFGPCEQLARILQCPVYRATGAKEAAKALCDRLAKLWSDASFDVLWQRTNSRARELGLKEPSVPRVSQPPRRLQFRDKPQEPAALDTKSSQRKEFFAAIDRITNEIRRRFEQPGMEQLIGLERIFADAAEGRYVVERRA
;
A
#
# COMPACT_ATOMS: atom_id res chain seq x y z
N MET A 1 -8.76 29.66 -6.41
CA MET A 1 -9.28 28.77 -5.33
C MET A 1 -10.51 27.91 -5.69
N LYS A 2 -11.41 28.29 -6.60
CA LYS A 2 -12.66 27.52 -6.87
C LYS A 2 -12.47 26.09 -7.44
N GLY A 3 -11.32 25.78 -8.04
CA GLY A 3 -11.04 24.47 -8.65
C GLY A 3 -10.76 23.36 -7.63
N TYR A 4 -9.82 23.58 -6.71
CA TYR A 4 -9.44 22.59 -5.69
C TYR A 4 -10.61 22.15 -4.81
N TRP A 5 -11.47 23.10 -4.43
CA TRP A 5 -12.67 22.80 -3.64
C TRP A 5 -13.60 21.81 -4.33
N LYS A 6 -13.76 21.89 -5.67
CA LYS A 6 -14.58 20.94 -6.44
C LYS A 6 -13.97 19.54 -6.49
N VAL A 7 -12.65 19.42 -6.38
CA VAL A 7 -11.96 18.13 -6.33
C VAL A 7 -12.07 17.54 -4.92
N LEU A 8 -11.80 18.35 -3.89
CA LEU A 8 -11.88 17.93 -2.49
C LEU A 8 -13.28 17.51 -2.04
N LYS A 9 -14.33 18.10 -2.62
CA LYS A 9 -15.74 17.78 -2.32
C LYS A 9 -16.26 16.56 -3.09
N LYS A 10 -15.41 15.54 -3.29
CA LYS A 10 -15.75 14.29 -3.96
C LYS A 10 -15.59 13.09 -3.04
N PHE A 11 -16.44 12.09 -3.21
CA PHE A 11 -16.38 10.85 -2.46
C PHE A 11 -15.04 10.14 -2.65
N GLU A 12 -14.55 10.07 -3.89
CA GLU A 12 -13.30 9.41 -4.24
C GLU A 12 -12.10 10.04 -3.53
N THR A 13 -12.13 11.35 -3.32
CA THR A 13 -11.09 12.07 -2.58
C THR A 13 -11.10 11.71 -1.10
N LEU A 14 -12.29 11.63 -0.48
CA LEU A 14 -12.41 11.20 0.91
C LEU A 14 -11.97 9.74 1.09
N LEU A 15 -12.35 8.86 0.16
CA LEU A 15 -11.93 7.46 0.15
C LEU A 15 -10.40 7.36 0.03
N GLY A 16 -9.81 8.10 -0.91
CA GLY A 16 -8.37 8.14 -1.12
C GLY A 16 -7.61 8.66 0.10
N MET A 17 -8.15 9.65 0.82
CA MET A 17 -7.58 10.13 2.09
C MET A 17 -7.65 9.05 3.18
N ASN A 18 -8.78 8.38 3.35
CA ASN A 18 -8.92 7.30 4.32
C ASN A 18 -7.96 6.14 4.03
N LEU A 19 -7.82 5.77 2.75
CA LEU A 19 -6.86 4.78 2.29
C LEU A 19 -5.41 5.23 2.56
N SER A 20 -5.08 6.48 2.25
CA SER A 20 -3.76 7.05 2.49
C SER A 20 -3.38 7.02 3.97
N ILE A 21 -4.31 7.31 4.87
CA ILE A 21 -4.08 7.21 6.31
C ILE A 21 -3.80 5.75 6.71
N ALA A 22 -4.59 4.80 6.20
CA ALA A 22 -4.43 3.38 6.50
C ALA A 22 -3.08 2.81 6.00
N LEU A 23 -2.61 3.28 4.84
CA LEU A 23 -1.35 2.83 4.22
C LEU A 23 -0.13 3.56 4.79
N PHE A 24 -0.15 4.90 4.77
CA PHE A 24 1.02 5.70 5.12
C PHE A 24 1.20 5.91 6.61
N GLY A 25 0.15 5.75 7.43
CA GLY A 25 0.30 5.79 8.89
C GLY A 25 1.32 4.76 9.41
N PRO A 26 1.19 3.47 9.06
CA PRO A 26 2.20 2.45 9.35
C PRO A 26 3.56 2.69 8.66
N CYS A 27 3.59 3.19 7.43
CA CYS A 27 4.85 3.51 6.74
C CYS A 27 5.63 4.61 7.47
N GLU A 28 4.94 5.62 7.98
CA GLU A 28 5.53 6.72 8.77
C GLU A 28 6.14 6.19 10.08
N GLN A 29 5.50 5.21 10.73
CA GLN A 29 6.07 4.55 11.91
C GLN A 29 7.39 3.83 11.58
N LEU A 30 7.43 3.10 10.46
CA LEU A 30 8.67 2.48 9.99
C LEU A 30 9.73 3.54 9.66
N ALA A 31 9.37 4.62 8.96
CA ALA A 31 10.29 5.69 8.61
C ALA A 31 10.97 6.30 9.85
N ARG A 32 10.19 6.57 10.91
CA ARG A 32 10.74 7.09 12.19
C ARG A 32 11.73 6.13 12.84
N ILE A 33 11.43 4.83 12.83
CA ILE A 33 12.32 3.81 13.37
C ILE A 33 13.63 3.78 12.58
N LEU A 34 13.55 3.81 11.24
CA LEU A 34 14.72 3.77 10.37
C LEU A 34 15.58 5.04 10.43
N GLN A 35 15.01 6.16 10.84
CA GLN A 35 15.73 7.42 11.05
C GLN A 35 16.48 7.47 12.39
N CYS A 36 16.28 6.47 13.27
CA CYS A 36 17.03 6.39 14.52
C CYS A 36 18.49 5.98 14.24
N PRO A 37 19.50 6.77 14.69
CA PRO A 37 20.91 6.55 14.34
C PRO A 37 21.50 5.29 14.98
N VAL A 38 20.88 4.77 16.03
CA VAL A 38 21.33 3.56 16.76
C VAL A 38 20.60 2.32 16.25
N TYR A 39 19.76 2.45 15.21
CA TYR A 39 18.94 1.35 14.75
C TYR A 39 19.74 0.35 13.91
N ARG A 40 19.59 -0.92 14.24
CA ARG A 40 20.30 -2.03 13.61
C ARG A 40 19.69 -2.37 12.25
N ALA A 41 20.52 -2.79 11.30
CA ALA A 41 20.08 -3.30 10.01
C ALA A 41 19.22 -4.56 10.15
N THR A 42 19.55 -5.44 11.10
CA THR A 42 18.70 -6.61 11.43
C THR A 42 17.30 -6.15 11.85
N GLY A 43 17.22 -5.19 12.78
CA GLY A 43 15.96 -4.61 13.24
C GLY A 43 15.21 -3.84 12.15
N ALA A 44 15.91 -3.23 11.20
CA ALA A 44 15.31 -2.56 10.04
C ALA A 44 14.57 -3.54 9.13
N LYS A 45 15.18 -4.70 8.86
CA LYS A 45 14.57 -5.76 8.07
C LYS A 45 13.35 -6.37 8.78
N GLU A 46 13.46 -6.62 10.09
CA GLU A 46 12.35 -7.14 10.90
C GLU A 46 11.17 -6.17 10.97
N ALA A 47 11.45 -4.87 11.17
CA ALA A 47 10.41 -3.84 11.19
C ALA A 47 9.71 -3.72 9.82
N ALA A 48 10.45 -3.81 8.72
CA ALA A 48 9.88 -3.85 7.38
C ALA A 48 9.00 -5.09 7.15
N LYS A 49 9.43 -6.26 7.63
CA LYS A 49 8.64 -7.49 7.60
C LYS A 49 7.33 -7.35 8.38
N ALA A 50 7.39 -6.79 9.59
CA ALA A 50 6.21 -6.54 10.41
C ALA A 50 5.23 -5.56 9.72
N LEU A 51 5.74 -4.55 9.00
CA LEU A 51 4.93 -3.67 8.18
C LEU A 51 4.24 -4.44 7.03
N CYS A 52 4.96 -5.30 6.31
CA CYS A 52 4.37 -6.15 5.27
C CYS A 52 3.27 -7.05 5.82
N ASP A 53 3.47 -7.68 6.98
CA ASP A 53 2.46 -8.53 7.63
C ASP A 53 1.22 -7.73 8.04
N ARG A 54 1.41 -6.46 8.45
CA ARG A 54 0.29 -5.55 8.74
C ARG A 54 -0.48 -5.17 7.48
N LEU A 55 0.21 -4.86 6.38
CA LEU A 55 -0.42 -4.53 5.10
C LEU A 55 -1.15 -5.75 4.50
N ALA A 56 -0.63 -6.96 4.70
CA ALA A 56 -1.29 -8.19 4.29
C ALA A 56 -2.65 -8.39 4.99
N LYS A 57 -2.78 -8.00 6.26
CA LYS A 57 -4.08 -8.03 6.97
C LYS A 57 -5.11 -7.05 6.37
N LEU A 58 -4.63 -5.93 5.83
CA LEU A 58 -5.46 -4.95 5.14
C LEU A 58 -5.94 -5.47 3.76
N TRP A 59 -5.23 -6.43 3.18
CA TRP A 59 -5.58 -7.09 1.93
C TRP A 59 -6.73 -8.08 2.15
N SER A 60 -7.94 -7.56 2.35
CA SER A 60 -9.16 -8.37 2.42
C SER A 60 -10.37 -7.57 1.98
N ASP A 61 -11.36 -8.26 1.41
CA ASP A 61 -12.66 -7.65 1.07
C ASP A 61 -13.33 -7.04 2.32
N ALA A 62 -13.22 -7.70 3.47
CA ALA A 62 -13.74 -7.19 4.74
C ALA A 62 -13.09 -5.85 5.14
N SER A 63 -11.77 -5.71 4.97
CA SER A 63 -11.08 -4.46 5.26
C SER A 63 -11.50 -3.34 4.32
N PHE A 64 -11.69 -3.65 3.02
CA PHE A 64 -12.22 -2.70 2.07
C PHE A 64 -13.65 -2.26 2.45
N ASP A 65 -14.52 -3.20 2.82
CA ASP A 65 -15.90 -2.88 3.21
C ASP A 65 -15.95 -1.99 4.45
N VAL A 66 -15.10 -2.22 5.46
CA VAL A 66 -14.97 -1.33 6.63
C VAL A 66 -14.57 0.08 6.21
N LEU A 67 -13.55 0.21 5.35
CA LEU A 67 -13.10 1.50 4.82
C LEU A 67 -14.22 2.20 4.02
N TRP A 68 -14.94 1.45 3.20
CA TRP A 68 -16.05 1.93 2.39
C TRP A 68 -17.20 2.45 3.25
N GLN A 69 -17.63 1.69 4.26
CA GLN A 69 -18.71 2.10 5.17
C GLN A 69 -18.34 3.32 6.00
N ARG A 70 -17.09 3.38 6.50
CA ARG A 70 -16.57 4.56 7.19
C ARG A 70 -16.59 5.79 6.28
N THR A 71 -16.20 5.62 5.01
CA THR A 71 -16.21 6.70 4.01
C THR A 71 -17.64 7.14 3.70
N ASN A 72 -18.59 6.22 3.51
CA ASN A 72 -20.01 6.54 3.30
C ASN A 72 -20.61 7.32 4.46
N SER A 73 -20.35 6.88 5.69
CA SER A 73 -20.85 7.55 6.90
C SER A 73 -20.35 9.00 6.95
N ARG A 74 -19.04 9.20 6.73
CA ARG A 74 -18.43 10.53 6.73
C ARG A 74 -18.84 11.38 5.53
N ALA A 75 -19.07 10.77 4.37
CA ALA A 75 -19.56 11.46 3.18
C ALA A 75 -20.98 12.01 3.38
N ARG A 76 -21.86 11.26 4.06
CA ARG A 76 -23.21 11.69 4.43
C ARG A 76 -23.17 12.89 5.39
N GLU A 77 -22.34 12.82 6.42
CA GLU A 77 -22.14 13.94 7.37
C GLU A 77 -21.66 15.22 6.67
N LEU A 78 -20.81 15.08 5.65
CA LEU A 78 -20.26 16.20 4.88
C LEU A 78 -21.15 16.64 3.70
N GLY A 79 -22.29 15.99 3.48
CA GLY A 79 -23.19 16.27 2.34
C GLY A 79 -22.51 16.09 0.98
N LEU A 80 -21.63 15.10 0.86
CA LEU A 80 -20.97 14.76 -0.41
C LEU A 80 -21.93 13.98 -1.30
N LYS A 81 -21.82 14.18 -2.62
CA LYS A 81 -22.56 13.39 -3.59
C LYS A 81 -22.03 11.96 -3.62
N GLU A 82 -22.93 11.00 -3.86
CA GLU A 82 -22.55 9.61 -4.08
C GLU A 82 -21.59 9.46 -5.27
N PRO A 83 -20.70 8.44 -5.24
CA PRO A 83 -19.75 8.19 -6.31
C PRO A 83 -20.45 8.09 -7.67
N SER A 84 -20.07 8.92 -8.64
CA SER A 84 -20.71 8.89 -9.96
C SER A 84 -20.26 7.66 -10.72
N VAL A 85 -21.19 6.86 -11.25
CA VAL A 85 -20.81 5.71 -12.08
C VAL A 85 -20.06 6.18 -13.33
N PRO A 86 -18.94 5.53 -13.68
CA PRO A 86 -18.13 5.94 -14.83
C PRO A 86 -18.98 6.02 -16.09
N ARG A 87 -18.70 7.00 -16.95
CA ARG A 87 -19.35 7.09 -18.25
C ARG A 87 -19.03 5.80 -19.01
N VAL A 88 -20.07 5.03 -19.33
CA VAL A 88 -19.93 3.79 -20.08
C VAL A 88 -19.32 4.10 -21.45
N SER A 89 -18.08 3.67 -21.67
CA SER A 89 -17.41 3.85 -22.95
C SER A 89 -17.95 2.83 -23.93
N GLN A 90 -18.58 3.30 -25.01
CA GLN A 90 -18.97 2.39 -26.07
C GLN A 90 -17.73 1.89 -26.81
N PRO A 91 -17.68 0.58 -27.15
CA PRO A 91 -16.63 0.07 -28.02
C PRO A 91 -16.67 0.80 -29.37
N PRO A 92 -15.51 1.08 -30.00
CA PRO A 92 -15.44 1.64 -31.34
C PRO A 92 -16.30 0.83 -32.33
N ARG A 93 -17.00 1.49 -33.25
CA ARG A 93 -17.93 0.83 -34.21
C ARG A 93 -17.34 -0.38 -34.95
N ARG A 94 -16.03 -0.40 -35.18
CA ARG A 94 -15.32 -1.50 -35.87
C ARG A 94 -15.19 -2.77 -35.02
N LEU A 95 -15.31 -2.65 -33.69
CA LEU A 95 -15.18 -3.74 -32.72
C LEU A 95 -16.53 -4.18 -32.15
N GLN A 96 -17.64 -3.60 -32.62
CA GLN A 96 -18.98 -4.04 -32.23
C GLN A 96 -19.34 -5.30 -33.04
N PHE A 97 -19.50 -6.43 -32.36
CA PHE A 97 -20.05 -7.64 -32.96
C PHE A 97 -21.49 -7.37 -33.43
N ARG A 98 -21.76 -7.54 -34.73
CA ARG A 98 -23.07 -7.28 -35.33
C ARG A 98 -24.15 -8.27 -34.88
N ASP A 99 -23.76 -9.52 -34.62
CA ASP A 99 -24.71 -10.60 -34.32
C ASP A 99 -25.02 -10.74 -32.82
N LYS A 100 -24.13 -10.28 -31.94
CA LYS A 100 -24.33 -10.20 -30.49
C LYS A 100 -23.64 -8.95 -29.95
N PRO A 101 -24.35 -7.82 -29.80
CA PRO A 101 -23.82 -6.64 -29.14
C PRO A 101 -23.43 -7.03 -27.71
N GLN A 102 -22.14 -6.99 -27.40
CA GLN A 102 -21.69 -7.15 -26.02
C GLN A 102 -22.02 -5.86 -25.27
N GLU A 103 -22.82 -5.94 -24.21
CA GLU A 103 -23.05 -4.78 -23.36
C GLU A 103 -21.69 -4.30 -22.83
N PRO A 104 -21.43 -2.99 -22.84
CA PRO A 104 -20.17 -2.48 -22.32
C PRO A 104 -20.06 -2.89 -20.85
N ALA A 105 -18.92 -3.47 -20.46
CA ALA A 105 -18.67 -3.87 -19.08
C ALA A 105 -18.62 -2.62 -18.18
N ALA A 106 -19.75 -2.24 -17.60
CA ALA A 106 -19.81 -1.21 -16.57
C ALA A 106 -19.38 -1.85 -15.25
N LEU A 107 -18.12 -1.67 -14.86
CA LEU A 107 -17.69 -1.96 -13.50
C LEU A 107 -18.43 -1.01 -12.55
N ASP A 108 -19.14 -1.58 -11.59
CA ASP A 108 -19.71 -0.83 -10.48
C ASP A 108 -18.63 0.02 -9.79
N THR A 109 -18.96 1.24 -9.38
CA THR A 109 -17.99 2.19 -8.84
C THR A 109 -17.28 1.62 -7.61
N LYS A 110 -18.01 0.88 -6.76
CA LYS A 110 -17.43 0.19 -5.61
C LYS A 110 -16.40 -0.85 -6.05
N SER A 111 -16.71 -1.64 -7.08
CA SER A 111 -15.77 -2.64 -7.64
C SER A 111 -14.52 -1.99 -8.25
N SER A 112 -14.67 -0.87 -8.94
CA SER A 112 -13.51 -0.12 -9.46
C SER A 112 -12.63 0.42 -8.33
N GLN A 113 -13.23 1.01 -7.30
CA GLN A 113 -12.49 1.53 -6.14
C GLN A 113 -11.82 0.40 -5.34
N ARG A 114 -12.46 -0.76 -5.26
CA ARG A 114 -11.88 -1.96 -4.64
C ARG A 114 -10.63 -2.44 -5.37
N LYS A 115 -10.64 -2.41 -6.71
CA LYS A 115 -9.46 -2.72 -7.51
C LYS A 115 -8.30 -1.78 -7.18
N GLU A 116 -8.56 -0.47 -7.13
CA GLU A 116 -7.53 0.52 -6.77
C GLU A 116 -7.01 0.34 -5.34
N PHE A 117 -7.89 -0.02 -4.39
CA PHE A 117 -7.52 -0.34 -3.02
C PHE A 117 -6.48 -1.47 -2.94
N PHE A 118 -6.75 -2.61 -3.59
CA PHE A 118 -5.81 -3.73 -3.60
C PHE A 118 -4.53 -3.39 -4.35
N ALA A 119 -4.64 -2.72 -5.51
CA ALA A 119 -3.47 -2.30 -6.28
C ALA A 119 -2.54 -1.37 -5.49
N ALA A 120 -3.09 -0.49 -4.65
CA ALA A 120 -2.30 0.38 -3.79
C ALA A 120 -1.53 -0.40 -2.71
N ILE A 121 -2.20 -1.36 -2.04
CA ILE A 121 -1.57 -2.23 -1.03
C ILE A 121 -0.43 -3.04 -1.67
N ASP A 122 -0.70 -3.64 -2.83
CA ASP A 122 0.28 -4.48 -3.54
C ASP A 122 1.52 -3.67 -3.94
N ARG A 123 1.32 -2.48 -4.52
CA ARG A 123 2.41 -1.58 -4.91
C ARG A 123 3.30 -1.21 -3.72
N ILE A 124 2.70 -0.79 -2.62
CA ILE A 124 3.46 -0.38 -1.43
C ILE A 124 4.19 -1.58 -0.82
N THR A 125 3.53 -2.73 -0.70
CA THR A 125 4.12 -3.96 -0.16
C THR A 125 5.31 -4.39 -1.01
N ASN A 126 5.17 -4.36 -2.33
CA ASN A 126 6.25 -4.71 -3.25
C ASN A 126 7.43 -3.73 -3.17
N GLU A 127 7.20 -2.42 -3.04
CA GLU A 127 8.29 -1.45 -2.86
C GLU A 127 9.03 -1.64 -1.53
N ILE A 128 8.32 -1.97 -0.45
CA ILE A 128 8.94 -2.30 0.84
C ILE A 128 9.80 -3.56 0.68
N ARG A 129 9.26 -4.63 0.12
CA ARG A 129 10.02 -5.88 -0.12
C ARG A 129 11.24 -5.63 -0.99
N ARG A 130 11.09 -4.93 -2.11
CA ARG A 130 12.20 -4.56 -3.02
C ARG A 130 13.33 -3.85 -2.27
N ARG A 131 13.02 -2.99 -1.30
CA ARG A 131 14.01 -2.25 -0.53
C ARG A 131 14.69 -3.08 0.58
N PHE A 132 13.96 -3.97 1.24
CA PHE A 132 14.46 -4.67 2.44
C PHE A 132 14.88 -6.13 2.19
N GLU A 133 14.50 -6.72 1.05
CA GLU A 133 14.88 -8.07 0.60
C GLU A 133 15.97 -8.03 -0.48
N GLN A 134 16.62 -6.88 -0.67
CA GLN A 134 17.73 -6.74 -1.61
C GLN A 134 19.01 -7.42 -1.07
N PRO A 135 19.88 -7.98 -1.93
CA PRO A 135 21.12 -8.63 -1.51
C PRO A 135 22.03 -7.76 -0.63
N GLY A 136 22.09 -6.46 -0.89
CA GLY A 136 22.89 -5.51 -0.10
C GLY A 136 22.44 -5.41 1.36
N MET A 137 21.15 -5.65 1.64
CA MET A 137 20.63 -5.67 3.01
C MET A 137 21.15 -6.88 3.79
N GLU A 138 21.22 -8.05 3.13
CA GLU A 138 21.79 -9.26 3.75
C GLU A 138 23.28 -9.11 4.06
N GLN A 139 24.03 -8.47 3.15
CA GLN A 139 25.44 -8.16 3.37
C GLN A 139 25.63 -7.24 4.57
N LEU A 140 24.82 -6.19 4.69
CA LEU A 140 24.87 -5.27 5.83
C LEU A 140 24.56 -5.98 7.15
N ILE A 141 23.56 -6.87 7.16
CA ILE A 141 23.25 -7.70 8.33
C ILE A 141 24.41 -8.65 8.67
N GLY A 142 25.07 -9.22 7.65
CA GLY A 142 26.26 -10.05 7.85
C GLY A 142 27.39 -9.28 8.53
N LEU A 143 27.69 -8.06 8.05
CA LEU A 143 28.69 -7.19 8.67
C LEU A 143 28.31 -6.80 10.09
N GLU A 144 27.04 -6.44 10.33
CA GLU A 144 26.54 -6.13 11.68
C GLU A 144 26.80 -7.27 12.66
N ARG A 145 26.55 -8.52 12.25
CA ARG A 145 26.81 -9.71 13.08
C ARG A 145 28.29 -9.91 13.37
N ILE A 146 29.14 -9.79 12.35
CA ILE A 146 30.60 -9.90 12.50
C ILE A 146 31.11 -8.87 13.53
N PHE A 147 30.67 -7.61 13.42
CA PHE A 147 31.06 -6.57 14.37
C PHE A 147 30.51 -6.80 15.78
N ALA A 148 29.27 -7.26 15.91
CA ALA A 148 28.68 -7.59 17.20
C ALA A 148 29.43 -8.76 17.88
N ASP A 149 29.74 -9.83 17.15
CA ASP A 149 30.46 -10.98 17.68
C ASP A 149 31.91 -10.66 18.03
N ALA A 150 32.58 -9.80 17.25
CA ALA A 150 33.91 -9.29 17.58
C ALA A 150 33.90 -8.47 18.86
N ALA A 151 32.90 -7.60 19.05
CA ALA A 151 32.76 -6.79 20.26
C ALA A 151 32.45 -7.64 21.51
N GLU A 152 31.75 -8.76 21.35
CA GLU A 152 31.46 -9.72 22.43
C GLU A 152 32.59 -10.73 22.67
N GLY A 153 33.71 -10.65 21.93
CA GLY A 153 34.86 -11.54 22.09
C GLY A 153 34.63 -12.97 21.58
N ARG A 154 33.60 -13.20 20.78
CA ARG A 154 33.22 -14.53 20.23
C ARG A 154 33.92 -14.86 18.90
N TYR A 155 34.98 -14.15 18.54
CA TYR A 155 35.64 -14.34 17.25
C TYR A 155 36.51 -15.61 17.23
N VAL A 156 35.95 -16.69 16.68
CA VAL A 156 36.70 -17.92 16.36
C VAL A 156 37.43 -17.70 15.04
N VAL A 157 38.72 -17.34 15.11
CA VAL A 157 39.61 -17.47 13.97
C VAL A 157 39.95 -18.95 13.83
N GLU A 158 39.33 -19.65 12.87
CA GLU A 158 39.89 -20.90 12.36
C GLU A 158 41.29 -20.59 11.81
N ARG A 159 42.33 -20.83 12.62
CA ARG A 159 43.70 -20.91 12.14
C ARG A 159 43.77 -22.15 11.25
N ARG A 160 43.76 -21.95 9.94
CA ARG A 160 44.23 -22.98 9.00
C ARG A 160 45.69 -23.27 9.34
N ALA A 161 45.93 -24.48 9.85
CA ALA A 161 47.24 -25.10 9.96
C ALA A 161 47.70 -25.59 8.58
#